data_AF-A0A895XQT5-F1
#
_entry.id   AF-A0A895XQT5-F1
#
_cell.length_a   1.000
_cell.length_b   1.000
_cell.length_c   1.000
_cell.angle_alpha   90.00
_cell.angle_beta   90.00
_cell.angle_gamma   90.00
#
_symmetry.space_group_name_H-M   'P 1'
#
loop_
_entity.id
_entity.type
_entity.pdbx_description
1 polymer ?
#
loop_
_entity_poly.entity_id
_entity_poly.type
_entity_poly.pdbx_seq_one_letter_code
_entity_poly.pdbx_strand_id
1 'polypeptide(L)'
;MLPGRLSHALVDYNGVFHVVSAGRCNHAGVSGGIGPIFTGDGNTMLVGWEIDYNGVSPEVSAAQYLASVRATAAVLRQLGRDAEHARGHRESSTTGKIDPASISLEAMRADVAGQL
;
A
#
# COMPACT_ATOMS: atom_id res chain seq x y z
N MET A 1 13.79 13.63 10.49
CA MET A 1 13.77 12.19 10.17
C MET A 1 12.68 11.53 10.98
N LEU A 2 11.83 10.69 10.38
CA LEU A 2 10.82 9.91 11.11
C LEU A 2 11.50 8.76 11.89
N PRO A 3 11.02 8.39 13.09
CA PRO A 3 11.52 7.23 13.80
C PRO A 3 11.26 5.94 13.02
N GLY A 4 12.12 4.95 13.25
CA GLY A 4 12.21 3.73 12.45
C GLY A 4 10.97 2.82 12.43
N ARG A 5 11.07 1.89 11.47
CA ARG A 5 10.03 1.10 10.77
C ARG A 5 9.17 1.99 9.89
N LEU A 6 9.56 2.08 8.63
CA LEU A 6 8.95 2.97 7.64
C LEU A 6 7.94 2.25 6.74
N SER A 7 7.85 0.92 6.82
CA SER A 7 6.84 0.10 6.14
C SER A 7 6.80 -1.30 6.76
N HIS A 8 5.72 -2.02 6.50
CA HIS A 8 5.60 -3.43 6.90
C HIS A 8 6.35 -4.36 5.93
N ALA A 9 6.46 -3.96 4.67
CA ALA A 9 7.20 -4.69 3.65
C ALA A 9 7.72 -3.79 2.52
N LEU A 10 8.51 -4.38 1.63
CA LEU A 10 9.01 -3.80 0.39
C LEU A 10 8.80 -4.79 -0.76
N VAL A 11 8.33 -4.30 -1.90
CA VAL A 11 8.33 -5.05 -3.16
C VAL A 11 9.53 -4.60 -3.99
N ASP A 12 10.50 -5.50 -4.20
CA ASP A 12 11.67 -5.17 -5.01
C ASP A 12 11.35 -5.17 -6.51
N TYR A 13 12.31 -4.73 -7.33
CA TYR A 13 12.14 -4.62 -8.79
C TYR A 13 11.67 -5.93 -9.48
N ASN A 14 12.06 -7.08 -8.94
CA ASN A 14 11.74 -8.40 -9.47
C ASN A 14 10.40 -8.94 -8.91
N GLY A 15 9.69 -8.15 -8.12
CA GLY A 15 8.42 -8.54 -7.49
C GLY A 15 8.58 -9.45 -6.28
N VAL A 16 9.77 -9.53 -5.68
CA VAL A 16 9.94 -10.26 -4.41
C VAL A 16 9.40 -9.39 -3.27
N PHE A 17 8.55 -9.98 -2.44
CA PHE A 17 7.92 -9.31 -1.30
C PHE A 17 8.71 -9.56 -0.02
N HIS A 18 9.41 -8.54 0.46
CA HIS A 18 10.28 -8.61 1.64
C HIS A 18 9.54 -8.07 2.86
N VAL A 19 9.29 -8.92 3.87
CA VAL A 19 8.69 -8.48 5.14
C VAL A 19 9.74 -7.76 5.98
N VAL A 20 9.41 -6.55 6.44
CA VAL A 20 10.30 -5.68 7.23
C VAL A 20 9.85 -5.61 8.69
N SER A 21 8.53 -5.52 8.94
CA SER A 21 7.99 -5.35 10.29
C SER A 21 6.59 -5.92 10.44
N ALA A 22 6.34 -6.54 11.59
CA ALA A 22 5.01 -7.02 12.01
C ALA A 22 4.25 -6.03 12.92
N GLY A 23 4.90 -4.96 13.38
CA GLY A 23 4.27 -3.95 14.24
C GLY A 23 4.10 -2.61 13.53
N ARG A 24 3.52 -1.62 14.26
CA ARG A 24 3.32 -0.25 13.77
C ARG A 24 4.51 0.28 12.97
N CYS A 25 4.21 0.78 11.77
CA CYS A 25 5.17 1.45 10.88
C CYS A 25 4.73 2.89 10.59
N ASN A 26 5.69 3.79 10.40
CA ASN A 26 5.48 5.21 10.12
C ASN A 26 5.48 5.46 8.59
N HIS A 27 4.45 4.97 7.90
CA HIS A 27 4.36 4.93 6.42
C HIS A 27 3.30 5.88 5.83
N ALA A 28 2.10 5.96 6.43
CA ALA A 28 0.95 6.65 5.87
C ALA A 28 0.71 8.06 6.44
N GLY A 29 1.23 8.36 7.63
CA GLY A 29 0.94 9.62 8.33
C GLY A 29 -0.54 9.76 8.73
N VAL A 30 -1.06 10.98 8.66
CA VAL A 30 -2.48 11.26 8.97
C VAL A 30 -3.35 10.92 7.76
N SER A 31 -4.36 10.08 7.98
CA SER A 31 -5.41 9.79 7.02
C SER A 31 -6.46 10.91 7.03
N GLY A 32 -6.79 11.42 5.84
CA GLY A 32 -7.91 12.32 5.59
C GLY A 32 -9.26 11.61 5.47
N GLY A 33 -9.26 10.28 5.56
CA GLY A 33 -10.44 9.44 5.36
C GLY A 33 -10.74 9.18 3.89
N ILE A 34 -10.91 7.91 3.52
CA ILE A 34 -11.28 7.51 2.15
C ILE A 34 -11.97 6.14 2.13
N GLY A 35 -13.22 6.12 1.69
CA GLY A 35 -14.07 4.94 1.74
C GLY A 35 -14.15 4.37 3.17
N PRO A 36 -13.72 3.12 3.42
CA PRO A 36 -13.79 2.51 4.74
C PRO A 36 -12.65 2.92 5.69
N ILE A 37 -11.65 3.65 5.20
CA ILE A 37 -10.55 4.14 6.05
C ILE A 37 -10.99 5.45 6.70
N PHE A 38 -11.02 5.48 8.03
CA PHE A 38 -11.39 6.67 8.80
C PHE A 38 -10.29 7.76 8.78
N THR A 39 -10.65 8.96 9.24
CA THR A 39 -9.68 10.00 9.58
C THR A 39 -8.87 9.59 10.81
N GLY A 40 -7.62 10.04 10.91
CA GLY A 40 -6.78 9.81 12.09
C GLY A 40 -5.39 9.27 11.75
N ASP A 41 -4.79 8.53 12.68
CA ASP A 41 -3.43 8.02 12.56
C ASP A 41 -3.34 6.81 11.62
N GLY A 42 -3.09 7.06 10.34
CA GLY A 42 -2.98 6.04 9.30
C GLY A 42 -1.88 5.03 9.57
N ASN A 43 -0.81 5.42 10.28
CA ASN A 43 0.24 4.51 10.71
C ASN A 43 -0.25 3.44 11.71
N THR A 44 -1.35 3.69 12.43
CA THR A 44 -1.99 2.72 13.32
C THR A 44 -3.01 1.87 12.56
N MET A 45 -3.77 2.50 11.66
CA MET A 45 -4.91 1.86 11.00
C MET A 45 -4.52 0.98 9.80
N LEU A 46 -3.37 1.24 9.19
CA LEU A 46 -3.02 0.67 7.89
C LEU A 46 -1.81 -0.27 7.98
N VAL A 47 -1.93 -1.41 7.30
CA VAL A 47 -0.80 -2.21 6.84
C VAL A 47 -0.38 -1.66 5.48
N GLY A 48 0.92 -1.51 5.25
CA GLY A 48 1.43 -0.84 4.05
C GLY A 48 2.86 -1.24 3.72
N TRP A 49 3.18 -1.21 2.43
CA TRP A 49 4.48 -1.56 1.88
C TRP A 49 4.91 -0.57 0.80
N GLU A 50 6.22 -0.48 0.63
CA GLU A 50 6.84 0.32 -0.42
C GLU A 50 7.01 -0.52 -1.68
N ILE A 51 7.04 0.16 -2.83
CA ILE A 51 7.43 -0.43 -4.12
C ILE A 51 8.73 0.24 -4.53
N ASP A 52 9.75 -0.56 -4.82
CA ASP A 52 11.06 -0.06 -5.23
C ASP A 52 10.99 0.63 -6.60
N TYR A 53 11.56 1.84 -6.72
CA TYR A 53 11.62 2.59 -7.96
C TYR A 53 13.09 2.85 -8.31
N ASN A 54 13.39 2.89 -9.61
CA ASN A 54 14.74 3.16 -10.12
C ASN A 54 15.24 4.61 -9.87
N GLY A 55 14.41 5.47 -9.24
CA GLY A 55 14.72 6.87 -8.95
C GLY A 55 14.61 7.83 -10.14
N VAL A 56 14.21 7.34 -11.32
CA VAL A 56 14.05 8.14 -12.56
C VAL A 56 12.58 8.25 -12.96
N SER A 57 11.83 7.14 -12.90
CA SER A 57 10.40 7.12 -13.18
C SER A 57 9.66 6.35 -12.07
N PRO A 58 8.39 6.71 -11.78
CA PRO A 58 7.57 5.96 -10.84
C PRO A 58 6.93 4.73 -11.52
N GLU A 59 7.52 4.18 -12.58
CA GLU A 59 6.97 3.03 -13.28
C GLU A 59 7.09 1.76 -12.43
N VAL A 60 6.02 0.97 -12.44
CA VAL A 60 5.93 -0.28 -11.69
C VAL A 60 5.96 -1.43 -12.69
N SER A 61 6.84 -2.40 -12.50
CA SER A 61 6.91 -3.59 -13.34
C SER A 61 5.67 -4.47 -13.14
N ALA A 62 5.35 -5.32 -14.13
CA ALA A 62 4.26 -6.28 -13.99
C ALA A 62 4.48 -7.22 -12.77
N ALA A 63 5.73 -7.59 -12.48
CA ALA A 63 6.06 -8.41 -11.32
C ALA A 63 5.76 -7.69 -10.00
N GLN A 64 6.17 -6.43 -9.88
CA GLN A 64 5.88 -5.60 -8.71
C GLN A 64 4.39 -5.38 -8.49
N TYR A 65 3.65 -5.11 -9.57
CA TYR A 65 2.21 -4.93 -9.52
C TYR A 65 1.49 -6.21 -9.06
N LEU A 66 1.80 -7.35 -9.69
CA LEU A 66 1.20 -8.64 -9.32
C LEU A 66 1.53 -9.05 -7.88
N ALA A 67 2.76 -8.79 -7.42
CA ALA A 67 3.14 -9.04 -6.03
C ALA A 67 2.32 -8.17 -5.06
N SER A 68 2.14 -6.89 -5.39
CA SER A 68 1.32 -5.95 -4.60
C SER A 68 -0.14 -6.36 -4.54
N VAL A 69 -0.75 -6.78 -5.66
CA VAL A 69 -2.13 -7.28 -5.69
C VAL A 69 -2.28 -8.52 -4.79
N ARG A 70 -1.38 -9.52 -4.95
CA ARG A 70 -1.42 -10.76 -4.16
C ARG A 70 -1.25 -10.49 -2.66
N ALA A 71 -0.29 -9.64 -2.29
CA ALA A 71 -0.08 -9.26 -0.90
C ALA A 71 -1.29 -8.53 -0.32
N THR A 72 -1.90 -7.62 -1.09
CA THR A 72 -3.14 -6.93 -0.69
C THR A 72 -4.26 -7.91 -0.42
N ALA A 73 -4.55 -8.80 -1.37
CA ALA A 73 -5.60 -9.80 -1.20
C ALA A 73 -5.35 -10.72 0.01
N ALA A 74 -4.10 -11.12 0.24
CA ALA A 74 -3.73 -11.95 1.40
C ALA A 74 -4.00 -11.22 2.73
N VAL A 75 -3.58 -9.97 2.86
CA VAL A 75 -3.81 -9.16 4.08
C VAL A 75 -5.30 -8.91 4.29
N LEU A 76 -6.03 -8.52 3.25
CA LEU A 76 -7.46 -8.24 3.34
C LEU A 76 -8.27 -9.48 3.73
N ARG A 77 -7.95 -10.65 3.16
CA ARG A 77 -8.54 -11.93 3.57
C ARG A 77 -8.31 -12.20 5.05
N GLN A 78 -7.10 -12.00 5.54
CA GLN A 78 -6.78 -12.21 6.96
C GLN A 78 -7.54 -11.23 7.88
N LEU A 79 -7.80 -10.01 7.41
CA LEU A 79 -8.54 -8.99 8.14
C LEU A 79 -10.06 -9.08 7.97
N GLY A 80 -10.57 -10.01 7.14
CA GLY A 80 -11.99 -10.12 6.83
C GLY A 80 -12.54 -8.89 6.10
N ARG A 81 -11.74 -8.28 5.23
CA ARG A 81 -12.07 -7.06 4.48
C ARG A 81 -12.12 -7.31 2.98
N ASP A 82 -12.89 -6.47 2.29
CA ASP A 82 -13.03 -6.48 0.84
C ASP A 82 -12.00 -5.56 0.15
N ALA A 83 -12.00 -5.58 -1.19
CA ALA A 83 -11.08 -4.78 -2.00
C ALA A 83 -11.25 -3.27 -1.82
N GLU A 84 -12.39 -2.80 -1.28
CA GLU A 84 -12.59 -1.40 -0.92
C GLU A 84 -11.68 -0.94 0.23
N HIS A 85 -10.92 -1.84 0.87
CA HIS A 85 -9.91 -1.45 1.85
C HIS A 85 -8.50 -1.29 1.22
N ALA A 86 -8.33 -1.61 -0.06
CA ALA A 86 -7.09 -1.34 -0.79
C ALA A 86 -7.01 0.15 -1.19
N ARG A 87 -5.99 0.85 -0.68
CA ARG A 87 -5.80 2.29 -0.90
C ARG A 87 -4.36 2.62 -1.27
N GLY A 88 -4.21 3.57 -2.18
CA GLY A 88 -2.93 4.23 -2.40
C GLY A 88 -2.67 5.32 -1.35
N HIS A 89 -1.40 5.64 -1.10
CA HIS A 89 -1.06 6.70 -0.17
C HIS A 89 -1.66 8.05 -0.58
N ARG A 90 -1.67 8.33 -1.89
CA ARG A 90 -2.31 9.51 -2.48
C ARG A 90 -3.81 9.65 -2.19
N GLU A 91 -4.50 8.54 -1.96
CA GLU A 91 -5.95 8.53 -1.70
C GLU A 91 -6.27 8.92 -0.25
N SER A 92 -5.41 8.54 0.70
CA SER A 92 -5.65 8.80 2.13
C SER A 92 -4.87 9.99 2.67
N SER A 93 -3.81 10.45 1.99
CA SER A 93 -2.91 11.47 2.52
C SER A 93 -3.54 12.86 2.60
N THR A 94 -3.30 13.55 3.72
CA THR A 94 -3.64 14.97 3.88
C THR A 94 -2.53 15.93 3.43
N THR A 95 -1.39 15.40 2.98
CA THR A 95 -0.18 16.19 2.67
C THR A 95 0.17 16.21 1.18
N GLY A 96 -0.74 15.74 0.31
CA GLY A 96 -0.55 15.76 -1.14
C GLY A 96 0.44 14.71 -1.65
N LYS A 97 0.55 13.57 -0.98
CA LYS A 97 1.34 12.43 -1.47
C LYS A 97 0.80 11.95 -2.81
N ILE A 98 1.69 11.50 -3.70
CA ILE A 98 1.34 11.13 -5.08
C ILE A 98 1.41 9.62 -5.34
N ASP A 99 2.06 8.88 -4.45
CA ASP A 99 2.31 7.46 -4.58
C ASP A 99 1.06 6.59 -4.32
N PRO A 100 0.90 5.44 -5.01
CA PRO A 100 1.71 4.93 -6.12
C PRO A 100 1.28 5.58 -7.45
N ALA A 101 2.12 6.48 -7.99
CA ALA A 101 1.70 7.44 -9.01
C ALA A 101 1.25 6.80 -10.33
N SER A 102 1.93 5.73 -10.77
CA SER A 102 1.67 5.05 -12.04
C SER A 102 0.58 3.99 -11.98
N ILE A 103 0.07 3.66 -10.79
CA ILE A 103 -0.94 2.61 -10.62
C ILE A 103 -2.35 3.22 -10.73
N SER A 104 -3.21 2.61 -11.55
CA SER A 104 -4.66 2.83 -11.46
C SER A 104 -5.20 2.09 -10.25
N LEU A 105 -5.60 2.83 -9.22
CA LEU A 105 -6.07 2.25 -7.96
C LEU A 105 -7.47 1.62 -8.10
N GLU A 106 -8.26 2.08 -9.07
CA GLU A 106 -9.51 1.41 -9.45
C GLU A 106 -9.25 0.03 -10.06
N ALA A 107 -8.33 -0.06 -11.03
CA ALA A 107 -7.94 -1.34 -11.62
C ALA A 107 -7.32 -2.27 -10.59
N MET A 108 -6.45 -1.74 -9.72
CA MET A 108 -5.86 -2.52 -8.62
C MET A 108 -6.94 -3.08 -7.69
N ARG A 109 -7.96 -2.29 -7.34
CA ARG A 109 -9.09 -2.80 -6.54
C ARG A 109 -9.85 -3.92 -7.25
N ALA A 110 -10.08 -3.80 -8.55
CA ALA A 110 -10.72 -4.88 -9.32
C ALA A 110 -9.87 -6.16 -9.33
N ASP A 111 -8.57 -6.04 -9.54
CA ASP A 111 -7.63 -7.18 -9.54
C ASP A 111 -7.51 -7.83 -8.16
N VAL A 112 -7.53 -7.03 -7.09
CA VAL A 112 -7.58 -7.52 -5.72
C VAL A 112 -8.89 -8.26 -5.46
N ALA A 113 -10.03 -7.71 -5.87
CA ALA A 113 -11.33 -8.36 -5.69
C ALA A 113 -11.40 -9.73 -6.39
N GLY A 114 -10.79 -9.86 -7.57
CA GLY A 114 -10.66 -11.15 -8.27
C GLY A 114 -9.78 -12.18 -7.57
N GLN A 115 -9.06 -11.79 -6.51
CA GLN A 115 -8.19 -12.67 -5.71
C GLN A 115 -8.67 -12.87 -4.26
N LEU A 116 -9.84 -12.36 -3.87
CA LEU A 116 -10.39 -12.52 -2.51
C LEU A 116 -11.16 -13.83 -2.33
#